data_AF-A0AAJ1HTZ8-F1
#
_entry.id   AF-A0AAJ1HTZ8-F1
#
_cell.length_a   1.000
_cell.length_b   1.000
_cell.length_c   1.000
_cell.angle_alpha   90.00
_cell.angle_beta   90.00
_cell.angle_gamma   90.00
#
_symmetry.space_group_name_H-M   'P 1'
#
loop_
_entity.id
_entity.type
_entity.pdbx_description
1 polymer ?
#
loop_
_entity_poly.entity_id
_entity_poly.type
_entity_poly.pdbx_seq_one_letter_code
_entity_poly.pdbx_strand_id
1 'polypeptide(L)'
;MEYLKPFLEALKLKPKARLTGFIFCLALLLLKPLLQNYSMRWFYKHLSWIAVLFMLLFGASLISDLLYYGKSKYVTYKSHKRFDDYVSNLSGRKLEIVKAIYEGKGRSARIRINDTDLRELVARNIIVQATESSAVFPNEENLSNPPMYFLLQPRTLGLIEKQPDFFAKRK
;
A
#
# COMPACT_ATOMS: atom_id res chain seq x y z
N MET A 1 11.48 29.18 21.50
CA MET A 1 10.80 28.11 20.75
C MET A 1 9.52 28.57 20.03
N GLU A 2 8.91 29.70 20.40
CA GLU A 2 7.67 30.18 19.77
C GLU A 2 7.81 30.55 18.29
N TYR A 3 8.96 31.09 17.88
CA TYR A 3 9.21 31.44 16.48
C TYR A 3 9.30 30.25 15.54
N LEU A 4 9.54 29.02 16.01
CA LEU A 4 9.59 27.80 15.17
C LEU A 4 8.20 27.21 14.93
N LYS A 5 7.24 27.51 15.81
CA LYS A 5 5.86 27.01 15.75
C LYS A 5 5.15 27.40 14.45
N PRO A 6 5.17 28.68 13.99
CA PRO A 6 4.57 29.05 12.71
C PRO A 6 5.27 28.40 11.52
N PHE A 7 6.57 28.11 11.60
CA PHE A 7 7.28 27.39 10.52
C PHE A 7 6.84 25.94 10.41
N LEU A 8 6.71 25.25 11.54
CA LEU A 8 6.22 23.87 11.57
C LEU A 8 4.75 23.77 11.13
N GLU A 9 3.95 24.79 11.47
CA GLU A 9 2.54 24.87 11.09
C GLU A 9 2.37 25.16 9.59
N ALA A 10 3.24 26.01 9.01
CA ALA A 10 3.30 26.23 7.57
C ALA A 10 3.71 24.95 6.79
N LEU A 11 4.56 24.10 7.36
CA LEU A 11 4.91 22.79 6.80
C LEU A 11 3.77 21.78 6.85
N LYS A 12 2.86 21.88 7.83
CA LYS A 12 1.66 21.04 7.95
C LYS A 12 0.51 21.44 7.02
N LEU A 13 0.67 22.52 6.26
CA LEU A 13 -0.34 22.94 5.29
C LEU A 13 -0.62 21.85 4.25
N LYS A 14 -1.85 21.85 3.71
CA LYS A 14 -2.22 20.92 2.63
C LYS A 14 -1.27 21.10 1.43
N PRO A 15 -0.93 20.03 0.70
CA PRO A 15 -0.01 20.10 -0.44
C PRO A 15 -0.40 21.17 -1.46
N LYS A 16 -1.71 21.36 -1.68
CA LYS A 16 -2.26 22.41 -2.55
C LYS A 16 -1.87 23.82 -2.09
N ALA A 17 -1.99 24.11 -0.80
CA ALA A 17 -1.64 25.42 -0.23
C ALA A 17 -0.12 25.67 -0.26
N ARG A 18 0.69 24.63 -0.01
CA ARG A 18 2.16 24.69 -0.17
C ARG A 18 2.57 24.97 -1.60
N LEU A 19 1.90 24.36 -2.58
CA LEU A 19 2.12 24.59 -4.00
C LEU A 19 1.71 26.01 -4.43
N THR A 20 0.57 26.51 -3.96
CA THR A 20 0.16 27.92 -4.18
C THR A 20 1.17 28.90 -3.59
N GLY A 21 1.66 28.66 -2.36
CA GLY A 21 2.69 29.47 -1.73
C GLY A 21 4.01 29.46 -2.49
N PHE A 22 4.42 28.29 -3.00
CA PHE A 22 5.61 28.15 -3.84
C PHE A 22 5.50 28.94 -5.15
N ILE A 23 4.37 28.82 -5.86
CA ILE A 23 4.11 29.56 -7.11
C ILE A 23 4.06 31.07 -6.84
N PHE A 24 3.45 31.49 -5.74
CA PHE A 24 3.39 32.90 -5.35
C PHE A 24 4.79 33.48 -5.06
N CYS A 25 5.63 32.75 -4.31
CA CYS A 25 7.02 33.15 -4.07
C CYS A 25 7.85 33.20 -5.36
N LEU A 26 7.65 32.24 -6.27
CA LEU A 26 8.28 32.22 -7.58
C LEU A 26 7.87 33.45 -8.41
N ALA A 27 6.57 33.77 -8.46
CA ALA A 27 6.05 34.93 -9.17
C ALA A 27 6.61 36.25 -8.61
N LEU A 28 6.68 36.39 -7.27
CA LEU A 28 7.28 37.55 -6.63
C LEU A 28 8.77 37.72 -6.98
N LEU A 29 9.53 36.62 -7.06
CA LEU A 29 10.95 36.65 -7.43
C LEU A 29 11.14 36.99 -8.91
N LEU A 30 10.26 36.52 -9.79
CA LEU A 30 10.29 36.84 -11.22
C LEU A 30 9.88 38.29 -11.52
N LEU A 31 9.06 38.90 -10.67
CA LEU A 31 8.63 40.31 -10.80
C LEU A 31 9.70 41.31 -10.32
N LYS A 32 10.69 40.84 -9.56
CA LYS A 32 11.81 41.63 -9.02
C LYS A 32 12.52 42.53 -10.05
N PRO A 33 12.94 42.07 -11.25
CA PRO A 33 13.62 42.91 -12.23
C PRO A 33 12.75 44.08 -12.75
N LEU A 34 11.43 43.91 -12.84
CA LEU A 34 10.50 44.95 -13.29
C LEU A 34 10.30 46.05 -12.23
N LEU A 35 10.33 45.66 -10.96
CA LEU A 35 10.07 46.55 -9.83
C LEU A 35 11.32 47.25 -9.29
N GLN A 36 12.51 46.81 -9.69
CA GLN A 36 13.78 47.43 -9.32
C GLN A 36 13.89 48.88 -9.82
N ASN A 37 13.15 49.22 -10.88
CA ASN A 37 13.01 50.58 -11.44
C ASN A 37 12.29 51.56 -10.49
N TYR A 38 11.56 51.09 -9.48
CA TYR A 38 10.80 51.94 -8.54
C TYR A 38 11.57 52.36 -7.27
N SER A 39 12.90 52.25 -7.27
CA SER A 39 13.83 52.73 -6.20
C SER A 39 13.68 52.09 -4.80
N MET A 40 12.80 51.11 -4.57
CA MET A 40 12.62 50.46 -3.26
C MET A 40 13.67 49.36 -2.96
N ARG A 41 14.97 49.66 -3.12
CA ARG A 41 16.06 48.66 -3.02
C ARG A 41 16.10 47.91 -1.67
N TRP A 42 15.80 48.58 -0.56
CA TRP A 42 15.85 47.97 0.78
C TRP A 42 14.76 46.92 1.00
N PHE A 43 13.52 47.24 0.62
CA PHE A 43 12.36 46.37 0.73
C PHE A 43 12.55 45.08 -0.09
N TYR A 44 12.96 45.22 -1.36
CA TYR A 44 13.19 44.07 -2.22
C TYR A 44 14.37 43.22 -1.76
N LYS A 45 15.43 43.81 -1.20
CA LYS A 45 16.56 43.03 -0.69
C LYS A 45 16.12 42.10 0.44
N HIS A 46 15.38 42.60 1.42
CA HIS A 46 14.95 41.78 2.57
C HIS A 46 13.81 40.83 2.22
N LEU A 47 12.82 41.28 1.45
CA LEU A 47 11.70 40.44 1.02
C LEU A 47 12.14 39.30 0.09
N SER A 48 13.12 39.55 -0.80
CA SER A 48 13.66 38.50 -1.69
C SER A 48 14.25 37.34 -0.90
N TRP A 49 15.05 37.64 0.14
CA TRP A 49 15.68 36.59 0.95
C TRP A 49 14.65 35.74 1.69
N ILE A 50 13.60 36.38 2.21
CA ILE A 50 12.48 35.68 2.86
C ILE A 50 11.73 34.80 1.84
N ALA A 51 11.43 35.33 0.65
CA ALA A 51 10.75 34.59 -0.40
C ALA A 51 11.56 33.37 -0.90
N VAL A 52 12.87 33.52 -1.07
CA VAL A 52 13.77 32.41 -1.42
C VAL A 52 13.75 31.31 -0.34
N LEU A 53 13.77 31.70 0.94
CA LEU A 53 13.74 30.74 2.05
C LEU A 53 12.42 29.96 2.09
N PHE A 54 11.28 30.64 1.91
CA PHE A 54 9.98 29.97 1.79
C PHE A 54 9.90 29.06 0.57
N MET A 55 10.46 29.48 -0.57
CA MET A 55 10.48 28.69 -1.80
C MET A 55 11.28 27.40 -1.63
N LEU A 56 12.46 27.46 -1.00
CA LEU A 56 13.26 26.28 -0.69
C LEU A 56 12.52 25.32 0.26
N LEU A 57 11.87 25.86 1.29
CA LEU A 57 11.11 25.05 2.26
C LEU A 57 9.91 24.34 1.63
N PHE A 58 9.07 25.08 0.89
CA PHE A 58 7.93 24.49 0.21
C PHE A 58 8.37 23.52 -0.90
N GLY A 59 9.42 23.86 -1.64
CA GLY A 59 10.00 22.99 -2.65
C GLY A 59 10.48 21.66 -2.07
N ALA A 60 11.31 21.70 -1.02
CA ALA A 60 11.81 20.50 -0.35
C ALA A 60 10.66 19.64 0.23
N SER A 61 9.66 20.29 0.81
CA SER A 61 8.48 19.61 1.37
C SER A 61 7.64 18.92 0.29
N LEU A 62 7.40 19.57 -0.86
CA LEU A 62 6.67 18.98 -1.98
C LEU A 62 7.44 17.81 -2.62
N ILE A 63 8.77 17.93 -2.73
CA ILE A 63 9.63 16.85 -3.22
C ILE A 63 9.55 15.63 -2.29
N SER A 64 9.61 15.86 -0.97
CA SER A 64 9.47 14.79 0.03
C SER A 64 8.13 14.06 -0.10
N ASP A 65 7.03 14.80 -0.26
CA ASP A 65 5.69 14.21 -0.45
C ASP A 65 5.62 13.38 -1.75
N LEU A 66 6.22 13.88 -2.84
CA LEU A 66 6.28 13.17 -4.11
C LEU A 66 7.08 11.86 -3.99
N LEU A 67 8.23 11.90 -3.31
CA LEU A 67 9.05 10.72 -3.06
C LEU A 67 8.32 9.72 -2.17
N TYR A 68 7.62 10.16 -1.13
CA TYR A 68 6.83 9.29 -0.27
C TYR A 68 5.69 8.62 -1.03
N TYR A 69 4.96 9.38 -1.85
CA TYR A 69 3.91 8.86 -2.71
C TYR A 69 4.46 7.83 -3.71
N GLY A 70 5.57 8.15 -4.38
CA GLY A 70 6.24 7.24 -5.31
C GLY A 70 6.70 5.95 -4.62
N LYS A 71 7.33 6.06 -3.45
CA LYS A 71 7.76 4.92 -2.63
C LYS A 71 6.56 4.05 -2.21
N SER A 72 5.49 4.66 -1.72
CA SER A 72 4.27 3.94 -1.32
C SER A 72 3.68 3.16 -2.49
N LYS A 73 3.53 3.81 -3.66
CA LYS A 73 3.02 3.17 -4.87
C LYS A 73 3.92 2.02 -5.33
N TYR A 74 5.23 2.20 -5.26
CA TYR A 74 6.21 1.16 -5.60
C TYR A 74 6.16 -0.03 -4.62
N VAL A 75 6.07 0.23 -3.32
CA VAL A 75 5.96 -0.83 -2.30
C VAL A 75 4.69 -1.64 -2.50
N THR A 76 3.56 -0.98 -2.73
CA THR A 76 2.28 -1.64 -3.03
C THR A 76 2.37 -2.47 -4.31
N TYR A 77 2.94 -1.91 -5.39
CA TYR A 77 3.13 -2.64 -6.64
C TYR A 77 4.04 -3.87 -6.45
N LYS A 78 5.16 -3.73 -5.74
CA LYS A 78 6.09 -4.82 -5.45
C LYS A 78 5.46 -5.90 -4.57
N SER A 79 4.66 -5.50 -3.58
CA SER A 79 3.88 -6.42 -2.75
C SER A 79 2.87 -7.19 -3.59
N HIS A 80 2.18 -6.48 -4.50
CA HIS A 80 1.25 -7.12 -5.41
C HIS A 80 1.93 -8.14 -6.32
N LYS A 81 3.02 -7.74 -6.97
CA LYS A 81 3.80 -8.62 -7.85
C LYS A 81 4.30 -9.86 -7.10
N ARG A 82 4.86 -9.71 -5.89
CA ARG A 82 5.31 -10.85 -5.07
C ARG A 82 4.19 -11.83 -4.74
N PHE A 83 2.99 -11.33 -4.45
CA PHE A 83 1.82 -12.17 -4.22
C PHE A 83 1.42 -12.93 -5.49
N ASP A 84 1.31 -12.22 -6.62
CA ASP A 84 0.92 -12.82 -7.90
C ASP A 84 1.94 -13.87 -8.35
N ASP A 85 3.24 -13.57 -8.20
CA ASP A 85 4.35 -14.50 -8.49
C ASP A 85 4.27 -15.73 -7.58
N TYR A 86 3.97 -15.56 -6.29
CA TYR A 86 3.86 -16.69 -5.36
C TYR A 86 2.67 -17.59 -5.70
N VAL A 87 1.48 -17.03 -5.94
CA VAL A 87 0.29 -17.79 -6.38
C VAL A 87 0.57 -18.49 -7.71
N SER A 88 1.28 -17.82 -8.63
CA SER A 88 1.66 -18.39 -9.93
C SER A 88 2.74 -19.48 -9.84
N ASN A 89 3.43 -19.61 -8.70
CA ASN A 89 4.44 -20.64 -8.48
C ASN A 89 4.03 -21.66 -7.41
N LEU A 90 2.73 -21.73 -7.06
CA LEU A 90 2.21 -22.78 -6.18
C LEU A 90 2.41 -24.15 -6.84
N SER A 91 3.03 -25.08 -6.11
CA SER A 91 3.27 -26.46 -6.51
C SER A 91 3.01 -27.44 -5.36
N GLY A 92 2.92 -28.73 -5.68
CA GLY A 92 2.79 -29.82 -4.71
C GLY A 92 1.57 -29.69 -3.81
N ARG A 93 1.75 -29.98 -2.52
CA ARG A 93 0.67 -30.00 -1.52
C ARG A 93 -0.12 -28.70 -1.41
N LYS A 94 0.55 -27.55 -1.57
CA LYS A 94 -0.09 -26.23 -1.54
C LYS A 94 -1.06 -26.03 -2.70
N LEU A 95 -0.70 -26.52 -3.88
CA LEU A 95 -1.56 -26.46 -5.06
C LEU A 95 -2.78 -27.37 -4.88
N GLU A 96 -2.59 -28.56 -4.33
CA GLU A 96 -3.70 -29.49 -4.01
C GLU A 96 -4.70 -28.85 -3.05
N ILE A 97 -4.23 -28.19 -2.00
CA ILE A 97 -5.07 -27.49 -1.02
C ILE A 97 -5.88 -26.38 -1.71
N VAL A 98 -5.22 -25.54 -2.51
CA VAL A 98 -5.88 -24.44 -3.23
C VAL A 98 -6.90 -24.98 -4.25
N LYS A 99 -6.57 -26.06 -4.94
CA LYS A 99 -7.47 -26.75 -5.88
C LYS A 99 -8.69 -27.34 -5.15
N ALA A 100 -8.48 -28.01 -4.03
CA ALA A 100 -9.56 -28.57 -3.21
C ALA A 100 -10.53 -27.50 -2.70
N ILE A 101 -10.02 -26.33 -2.30
CA ILE A 101 -10.87 -25.20 -1.90
C ILE A 101 -11.61 -24.62 -3.12
N TYR A 102 -10.94 -24.49 -4.26
CA TYR A 102 -11.55 -23.95 -5.49
C TYR A 102 -12.69 -24.82 -6.03
N GLU A 103 -12.51 -26.14 -6.05
CA GLU A 103 -13.49 -27.12 -6.52
C GLU A 103 -14.58 -27.44 -5.49
N GLY A 104 -14.34 -27.09 -4.21
CA GLY A 104 -15.28 -27.33 -3.12
C GLY A 104 -16.58 -26.53 -3.23
N LYS A 105 -17.66 -27.06 -2.66
CA LYS A 105 -18.98 -26.40 -2.65
C LYS A 105 -18.86 -25.03 -1.96
N GLY A 106 -19.24 -23.97 -2.68
CA GLY A 106 -19.11 -22.60 -2.20
C GLY A 106 -17.66 -22.08 -2.15
N ARG A 107 -16.72 -22.70 -2.90
CA ARG A 107 -15.29 -22.36 -2.92
C ARG A 107 -14.65 -22.47 -1.54
N SER A 108 -15.02 -23.54 -0.83
CA SER A 108 -14.61 -23.84 0.53
C SER A 108 -14.20 -25.31 0.67
N ALA A 109 -13.18 -25.58 1.50
CA ALA A 109 -12.84 -26.95 1.88
C ALA A 109 -12.57 -27.06 3.38
N ARG A 110 -12.90 -28.22 3.96
CA ARG A 110 -12.55 -28.58 5.34
C ARG A 110 -11.16 -29.19 5.37
N ILE A 111 -10.23 -28.55 6.07
CA ILE A 111 -8.83 -29.01 6.15
C ILE A 111 -8.40 -29.03 7.62
N ARG A 112 -7.56 -30.00 7.99
CA ARG A 112 -6.98 -30.12 9.33
C ARG A 112 -5.90 -29.07 9.55
N ILE A 113 -5.85 -28.46 10.75
CA ILE A 113 -5.04 -27.28 11.08
C ILE A 113 -3.53 -27.57 11.19
N ASN A 114 -3.16 -28.83 11.44
CA ASN A 114 -1.74 -29.22 11.59
C ASN A 114 -0.96 -29.35 10.27
N ASP A 115 -1.57 -29.04 9.12
CA ASP A 115 -0.84 -29.01 7.85
C ASP A 115 0.05 -27.75 7.77
N THR A 116 1.37 -27.92 7.62
CA THR A 116 2.34 -26.80 7.58
C THR A 116 2.15 -25.95 6.33
N ASP A 117 1.76 -26.58 5.22
CA ASP A 117 1.49 -25.91 3.95
C ASP A 117 0.23 -25.03 4.05
N LEU A 118 -0.77 -25.48 4.80
CA LEU A 118 -1.98 -24.70 5.10
C LEU A 118 -1.65 -23.44 5.90
N ARG A 119 -0.82 -23.55 6.94
CA ARG A 119 -0.38 -22.40 7.75
C ARG A 119 0.36 -21.38 6.89
N GLU A 120 1.19 -21.82 5.96
CA GLU A 120 1.87 -20.92 5.04
C GLU A 120 0.89 -20.21 4.08
N LEU A 121 -0.11 -20.93 3.56
CA LEU A 121 -1.15 -20.33 2.71
C LEU A 121 -2.00 -19.30 3.45
N VAL A 122 -2.30 -19.53 4.74
CA VAL A 122 -2.97 -18.54 5.61
C VAL A 122 -2.06 -17.34 5.86
N ALA A 123 -0.81 -17.57 6.26
CA ALA A 123 0.15 -16.50 6.55
C ALA A 123 0.43 -15.59 5.33
N ARG A 124 0.35 -16.15 4.12
CA ARG A 124 0.52 -15.40 2.86
C ARG A 124 -0.77 -14.79 2.32
N ASN A 125 -1.87 -14.82 3.07
CA ASN A 125 -3.16 -14.28 2.67
C ASN A 125 -3.70 -14.89 1.37
N ILE A 126 -3.48 -16.18 1.15
CA ILE A 126 -4.00 -16.89 -0.03
C ILE A 126 -5.36 -17.48 0.27
N ILE A 127 -5.49 -18.03 1.49
CA ILE A 127 -6.72 -18.57 2.06
C ILE A 127 -7.03 -17.87 3.38
N VAL A 128 -8.29 -17.89 3.77
CA VAL A 128 -8.78 -17.37 5.06
C VAL A 128 -9.65 -18.42 5.72
N GLN A 129 -9.56 -18.52 7.05
CA GLN A 129 -10.45 -19.36 7.83
C GLN A 129 -11.84 -18.72 7.86
N ALA A 130 -12.87 -19.47 7.50
CA ALA A 130 -14.25 -19.01 7.62
C ALA A 130 -14.66 -18.95 9.10
N THR A 131 -15.30 -17.84 9.49
CA THR A 131 -15.69 -17.57 10.90
C THR A 131 -16.81 -18.47 11.40
N GLU A 132 -17.53 -19.15 10.52
CA GLU A 132 -18.60 -20.07 10.91
C GLU A 132 -18.15 -21.52 10.90
N SER A 133 -18.03 -22.08 12.10
CA SER A 133 -18.26 -23.51 12.29
C SER A 133 -18.68 -23.73 13.74
N SER A 134 -19.99 -23.80 13.96
CA SER A 134 -20.52 -24.68 15.01
C SER A 134 -19.97 -26.08 14.73
N ALA A 135 -18.94 -26.43 15.47
CA ALA A 135 -18.26 -27.69 15.28
C ALA A 135 -19.11 -28.79 15.92
N VAL A 136 -19.87 -29.50 15.07
CA VAL A 136 -20.43 -30.79 15.45
C VAL A 136 -19.26 -31.78 15.38
N PHE A 137 -18.72 -32.13 16.55
CA PHE A 137 -17.63 -33.09 16.72
C PHE A 137 -18.20 -34.49 16.97
N PRO A 138 -18.09 -35.43 16.01
CA PRO A 138 -18.61 -36.77 16.22
C PRO A 138 -17.64 -37.70 16.98
N ASN A 139 -16.35 -37.37 17.13
CA ASN A 139 -15.32 -38.26 17.71
C ASN A 139 -14.23 -37.49 18.50
N GLU A 140 -13.65 -38.14 19.52
CA GLU A 140 -12.59 -37.62 20.38
C GLU A 140 -11.29 -37.26 19.63
N GLU A 141 -10.94 -37.97 18.55
CA GLU A 141 -9.79 -37.62 17.69
C GLU A 141 -9.92 -36.23 17.03
N ASN A 142 -11.15 -35.75 16.82
CA ASN A 142 -11.39 -34.44 16.21
C ASN A 142 -11.23 -33.27 17.21
N LEU A 143 -11.11 -33.54 18.52
CA LEU A 143 -10.84 -32.49 19.52
C LEU A 143 -9.40 -31.97 19.43
N SER A 144 -8.43 -32.83 19.09
CA SER A 144 -7.01 -32.43 19.04
C SER A 144 -6.64 -31.70 17.74
N ASN A 145 -7.34 -31.97 16.64
CA ASN A 145 -7.09 -31.36 15.34
C ASN A 145 -8.40 -31.13 14.56
N PRO A 146 -9.18 -30.10 14.93
CA PRO A 146 -10.49 -29.88 14.36
C PRO A 146 -10.40 -29.50 12.88
N PRO A 147 -11.16 -30.13 11.98
CA PRO A 147 -11.22 -29.69 10.59
C PRO A 147 -11.95 -28.34 10.50
N MET A 148 -11.27 -27.33 9.98
CA MET A 148 -11.82 -25.98 9.82
C MET A 148 -12.11 -25.68 8.35
N TYR A 149 -13.10 -24.81 8.12
CA TYR A 149 -13.41 -24.33 6.78
C TYR A 149 -12.44 -23.24 6.36
N PHE A 150 -11.86 -23.42 5.18
CA PHE A 150 -11.02 -22.42 4.53
C PHE A 150 -11.65 -21.98 3.22
N LEU A 151 -11.51 -20.68 2.95
CA LEU A 151 -11.99 -19.99 1.76
C LEU A 151 -10.81 -19.38 1.02
N LEU A 152 -10.91 -19.30 -0.31
CA LEU A 152 -9.94 -18.53 -1.11
C LEU A 152 -10.17 -17.04 -0.91
N GLN A 153 -9.09 -16.28 -0.71
CA GLN A 153 -9.21 -14.83 -0.73
C GLN A 153 -9.61 -14.34 -2.12
N PRO A 154 -10.38 -13.24 -2.24
CA PRO A 154 -10.87 -12.73 -3.53
C PRO A 154 -9.76 -12.48 -4.55
N ARG A 155 -8.58 -12.07 -4.07
CA ARG A 155 -7.42 -11.81 -4.93
C ARG A 155 -6.83 -13.07 -5.53
N THR A 156 -6.69 -14.14 -4.74
CA THR A 156 -6.25 -15.46 -5.22
C THR A 156 -7.22 -15.99 -6.25
N LEU A 157 -8.52 -15.88 -5.95
CA LEU A 157 -9.59 -16.32 -6.81
C LEU A 157 -9.54 -15.61 -8.18
N GLY A 158 -9.41 -14.28 -8.19
CA GLY A 158 -9.31 -13.51 -9.42
C GLY A 158 -8.06 -13.80 -10.25
N LEU A 159 -6.97 -14.28 -9.65
CA LEU A 159 -5.79 -14.74 -10.40
C LEU A 159 -6.03 -16.10 -11.07
N ILE A 160 -6.66 -17.03 -10.34
CA ILE A 160 -7.01 -18.36 -10.84
C ILE A 160 -8.01 -18.25 -11.99
N GLU A 161 -9.06 -17.43 -11.83
CA GLU A 161 -10.08 -17.22 -12.87
C GLU A 161 -9.54 -16.56 -14.15
N LYS A 162 -8.50 -15.72 -14.03
CA LYS A 162 -7.83 -15.12 -15.19
C LYS A 162 -6.97 -16.10 -15.99
N GLN A 163 -6.64 -17.26 -15.41
CA GLN A 163 -5.78 -18.27 -16.03
C GLN A 163 -6.54 -19.59 -16.15
N PRO A 164 -7.22 -19.85 -17.29
CA PRO A 164 -8.04 -21.07 -17.46
C PRO A 164 -7.24 -22.38 -17.27
N ASP A 165 -5.93 -22.35 -17.54
CA ASP A 165 -5.04 -23.51 -17.40
C ASP A 165 -4.26 -23.55 -16.07
N PHE A 166 -4.62 -22.73 -15.07
CA PHE A 166 -3.83 -22.57 -13.84
C PHE A 166 -3.48 -23.90 -13.16
N PHE A 167 -4.45 -24.81 -13.09
CA PHE A 167 -4.28 -26.14 -12.52
C PHE A 167 -3.83 -27.20 -13.54
N ALA A 168 -4.04 -26.98 -14.83
CA ALA A 168 -3.74 -27.95 -15.89
C ALA A 168 -2.24 -28.01 -16.23
N LYS A 169 -1.53 -26.88 -16.12
CA LYS A 169 -0.10 -26.76 -16.46
C LYS A 169 0.86 -27.23 -15.35
N ARG A 170 0.36 -27.64 -14.19
CA ARG A 170 1.16 -27.81 -12.96
C ARG A 170 1.00 -29.18 -12.28
N LYS A 171 0.90 -30.24 -13.09
CA LYS A 171 0.99 -31.63 -12.63
C LYS A 171 2.40 -31.99 -12.20
#